data_AF-A0A537LP29-F1
#
_entry.id   AF-A0A537LP29-F1
#
_cell.length_a   1.000
_cell.length_b   1.000
_cell.length_c   1.000
_cell.angle_alpha   90.00
_cell.angle_beta   90.00
_cell.angle_gamma   90.00
#
_symmetry.space_group_name_H-M   'P 1'
#
loop_
_entity.id
_entity.type
_entity.pdbx_description
1 polymer ?
#
loop_
_entity_poly.entity_id
_entity_poly.type
_entity_poly.pdbx_seq_one_letter_code
_entity_poly.pdbx_strand_id
1 'polypeptide(L)' 'MTEREASQIPKKDENFSEWYTAVALKAELADYSPVRGFMAIRPYGYALWEGMQAWLDRRFKDTGHVSA' A
#
# COMPACT_ATOMS: atom_id res chain seq x y z
N MET A 1 -8.16 12.05 -0.16
CA MET A 1 -8.65 11.95 1.23
C MET A 1 -8.95 13.34 1.75
N THR A 2 -10.20 13.61 2.08
CA THR A 2 -10.64 14.89 2.69
C THR A 2 -10.45 14.84 4.21
N GLU A 3 -10.38 16.00 4.87
CA GLU A 3 -10.26 16.07 6.35
C GLU A 3 -11.39 15.29 7.08
N ARG A 4 -12.58 15.25 6.48
CA ARG A 4 -13.75 14.52 7.03
C ARG A 4 -13.60 12.99 6.94
N GLU A 5 -12.86 12.48 5.96
CA GLU A 5 -12.61 11.05 5.84
C GLU A 5 -11.50 10.60 6.78
N ALA A 6 -10.49 11.46 6.99
CA ALA A 6 -9.40 11.20 7.92
C ALA A 6 -9.88 11.14 9.38
N SER A 7 -10.90 11.91 9.75
CA SER A 7 -11.47 11.87 11.11
C SER A 7 -12.21 10.56 11.44
N GLN A 8 -12.49 9.71 10.44
CA GLN A 8 -13.11 8.39 10.64
C GLN A 8 -12.10 7.26 10.85
N ILE A 9 -10.79 7.55 10.82
CA ILE A 9 -9.75 6.56 11.01
C ILE A 9 -9.43 6.49 12.52
N PRO A 10 -9.44 5.30 13.15
CA PRO A 10 -9.11 5.15 14.57
C PRO A 10 -7.68 5.61 14.84
N LYS A 11 -7.32 5.97 16.07
CA LYS A 11 -5.94 6.40 16.33
C LYS A 11 -4.97 5.23 16.24
N LYS A 12 -3.78 5.50 15.70
CA LYS A 12 -2.73 4.51 15.47
C LYS A 12 -2.25 3.83 16.76
N ASP A 13 -2.22 4.58 17.86
CA ASP A 13 -1.79 4.14 19.19
C ASP A 13 -2.85 3.33 19.94
N GLU A 14 -4.13 3.54 19.63
CA GLU A 14 -5.25 2.83 20.26
C GLU A 14 -5.53 1.48 19.59
N ASN A 15 -5.60 1.44 18.25
CA ASN A 15 -5.85 0.22 17.50
C ASN A 15 -5.11 0.24 16.15
N PHE A 16 -3.86 -0.25 16.17
CA PHE A 16 -2.99 -0.24 14.98
C PHE A 16 -3.56 -1.04 13.80
N SER A 17 -4.13 -2.22 14.06
CA SER A 17 -4.65 -3.11 13.01
C SER A 17 -5.80 -2.47 12.24
N GLU A 18 -6.74 -1.86 12.97
CA GLU A 18 -7.87 -1.17 12.36
C GLU A 18 -7.44 0.14 11.68
N TRP A 19 -6.53 0.90 12.30
CA TRP A 19 -5.94 2.11 11.70
C TRP A 19 -5.27 1.79 10.36
N TYR A 20 -4.42 0.76 10.31
CA TYR A 20 -3.69 0.37 9.10
C TYR A 20 -4.65 0.03 7.96
N THR A 21 -5.67 -0.77 8.27
CA THR A 21 -6.66 -1.22 7.29
C THR A 21 -7.52 -0.05 6.81
N ALA A 22 -7.96 0.81 7.73
CA ALA A 22 -8.74 2.00 7.40
C ALA A 22 -7.95 2.98 6.52
N VAL A 23 -6.66 3.19 6.80
CA VAL A 23 -5.78 4.03 5.96
C VAL A 23 -5.64 3.42 4.56
N ALA A 24 -5.35 2.12 4.45
CA ALA A 24 -5.17 1.46 3.15
C ALA A 24 -6.43 1.56 2.26
N LEU A 25 -7.62 1.40 2.85
CA LEU A 25 -8.91 1.50 2.15
C LEU A 25 -9.25 2.95 1.79
N LYS A 26 -9.19 3.88 2.77
CA LYS A 26 -9.58 5.29 2.58
C LYS A 26 -8.63 6.07 1.68
N ALA A 27 -7.36 5.65 1.62
CA ALA A 27 -6.38 6.20 0.69
C ALA A 27 -6.45 5.56 -0.71
N GLU A 28 -7.42 4.68 -0.97
CA GLU A 28 -7.61 3.99 -2.24
C GLU A 28 -6.38 3.21 -2.71
N LEU A 29 -5.63 2.63 -1.75
CA LEU A 29 -4.44 1.84 -2.04
C LEU A 29 -4.78 0.38 -2.34
N ALA A 30 -5.74 -0.18 -1.61
CA ALA A 30 -6.17 -1.56 -1.75
C ALA A 30 -7.61 -1.74 -1.29
N ASP A 31 -8.26 -2.80 -1.77
CA ASP A 31 -9.62 -3.23 -1.42
C ASP A 31 -9.62 -4.69 -0.93
N TYR A 32 -10.70 -5.09 -0.25
CA TYR A 32 -10.89 -6.48 0.12
C TYR A 32 -11.12 -7.38 -1.09
N SER A 33 -10.46 -8.55 -1.08
CA SER A 33 -10.74 -9.62 -2.04
C SER A 33 -11.89 -10.51 -1.54
N PRO A 34 -12.66 -11.16 -2.43
CA PRO A 34 -13.62 -12.20 -2.03
C PRO A 34 -12.96 -13.41 -1.35
N VAL A 35 -11.63 -13.58 -1.50
CA VAL A 35 -10.88 -14.66 -0.84
C VAL A 35 -10.30 -14.15 0.47
N ARG A 36 -10.62 -14.84 1.57
CA ARG A 36 -10.07 -14.52 2.89
C ARG A 36 -8.54 -14.56 2.86
N GLY A 37 -7.93 -13.53 3.45
CA GLY A 37 -6.47 -13.38 3.50
C GLY A 37 -5.86 -12.67 2.29
N PHE A 38 -6.67 -12.34 1.27
CA PHE A 38 -6.21 -11.59 0.10
C PHE A 38 -6.77 -10.16 0.10
N MET A 39 -5.99 -9.24 -0.47
CA MET A 39 -6.40 -7.88 -0.78
C MET A 39 -6.10 -7.61 -2.25
N ALA A 40 -7.00 -6.90 -2.91
CA ALA A 40 -6.80 -6.43 -4.28
C ALA A 40 -6.12 -5.06 -4.22
N ILE A 41 -4.95 -4.92 -4.85
CA ILE A 41 -4.25 -3.63 -4.91
C ILE A 41 -4.95 -2.75 -5.97
N ARG A 42 -5.35 -1.53 -5.61
CA ARG A 42 -5.97 -0.57 -6.53
C ARG A 42 -4.90 0.06 -7.44
N PRO A 43 -5.27 0.65 -8.60
CA PRO A 43 -4.30 1.25 -9.52
C PRO A 43 -3.35 2.25 -8.86
N TYR A 44 -3.83 3.06 -7.91
CA TYR A 44 -2.98 4.01 -7.19
C TYR A 44 -1.95 3.31 -6.29
N GLY A 45 -2.35 2.30 -5.53
CA GLY A 45 -1.43 1.48 -4.74
C GLY A 45 -0.41 0.73 -5.60
N TYR A 46 -0.84 0.27 -6.79
CA TYR A 46 0.04 -0.42 -7.73
C TYR A 46 1.08 0.52 -8.33
N ALA A 47 0.71 1.77 -8.67
CA ALA A 47 1.66 2.76 -9.17
C ALA A 47 2.78 3.08 -8.16
N LEU A 48 2.46 3.13 -6.85
CA LEU A 48 3.45 3.27 -5.80
C LEU A 48 4.40 2.06 -5.75
N TRP A 49 3.86 0.85 -5.89
CA TRP A 49 4.64 -0.38 -5.97
C TRP A 49 5.59 -0.37 -7.17
N GLU A 50 5.11 -0.02 -8.36
CA GLU A 50 5.94 0.09 -9.57
C GLU A 50 7.09 1.09 -9.39
N GLY A 51 6.83 2.22 -8.74
CA GLY A 51 7.87 3.21 -8.41
C GLY A 51 8.96 2.63 -7.49
N MET A 52 8.56 1.89 -6.45
CA MET A 52 9.51 1.21 -5.55
C MET A 52 10.30 0.14 -6.29
N GLN A 53 9.63 -0.68 -7.10
CA GLN A 53 10.26 -1.74 -7.89
C GLN A 53 11.28 -1.16 -8.87
N ALA A 54 10.93 -0.10 -9.61
CA ALA A 54 11.84 0.55 -10.55
C ALA A 54 13.07 1.14 -9.86
N TRP A 55 12.89 1.73 -8.68
CA TRP A 55 14.00 2.27 -7.89
C TRP A 55 14.95 1.16 -7.40
N LEU A 56 14.40 0.05 -6.90
CA LEU A 56 15.17 -1.10 -6.46
C LEU A 56 15.89 -1.79 -7.63
N ASP A 57 15.21 -2.02 -8.75
CA ASP A 57 15.77 -2.66 -9.95
C ASP A 57 16.97 -1.88 -10.49
N ARG A 58 16.88 -0.55 -10.57
CA ARG A 58 18.02 0.30 -10.94
C ARG A 58 19.21 0.05 -10.00
N ARG A 59 18.95 0.02 -8.70
CA ARG A 59 19.98 -0.14 -7.68
C ARG A 59 20.64 -1.52 -7.72
N PHE A 60 19.88 -2.57 -8.01
CA PHE A 60 20.42 -3.91 -8.19
C PHE A 60 21.29 -4.01 -9.45
N LYS A 61 20.85 -3.42 -10.57
CA LYS A 61 21.64 -3.34 -11.81
C LYS A 61 22.96 -2.60 -11.60
N ASP A 62 22.95 -1.50 -10.82
CA ASP A 62 24.17 -0.77 -10.47
C ASP A 62 25.18 -1.64 -9.68
N THR A 63 24.69 -2.62 -8.92
CA THR A 63 25.54 -3.59 -8.19
C THR A 63 25.94 -4.83 -9.02
N GLY A 64 25.67 -4.84 -10.33
CA GLY A 64 26.01 -5.93 -11.24
C GLY A 64 25.14 -7.18 -11.08
N HIS A 65 24.01 -7.10 -10.37
CA HIS A 65 23.07 -8.21 -10.24
C HIS A 65 22.23 -8.32 -11.51
N VAL A 66 22.08 -9.53 -12.03
CA VAL A 66 21.19 -9.84 -13.15
C VAL A 66 20.00 -10.62 -12.63
N SER A 67 18.80 -10.15 -12.97
CA SER A 67 17.57 -10.91 -12.78
C SER A 67 17.58 -12.05 -13.82
N ALA A 68 17.72 -13.30 -13.35
CA ALA A 68 17.70 -14.49 -14.18
C ALA A 68 16.26 -14.95 -14.47
#